data_AF-A0A7V3EKQ7-F1
#
_entry.id   AF-A0A7V3EKQ7-F1
#
_cell.length_a   1.000
_cell.length_b   1.000
_cell.length_c   1.000
_cell.angle_alpha   90.00
_cell.angle_beta   90.00
_cell.angle_gamma   90.00
#
_symmetry.space_group_name_H-M   'P 1'
#
loop_
_entity.id
_entity.type
_entity.pdbx_description
1 polymer ?
#
loop_
_entity_poly.entity_id
_entity_poly.type
_entity_poly.pdbx_seq_one_letter_code
_entity_poly.pdbx_strand_id
1 'polypeptide(L)'
;MIVILKPGASEAQVRHVIERIEAAGCRAHISKGEELTIVGCIGDEAKVERLSWAAVPGVERVERITKPYKLATRQLRPKGSVVDVAGVKIGGPELILMAGPCTVENREMLFDAAKAVKKAGAKILRGGAFKPRTSPYDFQGLGEEGLKL
;
A
#
# COMPACT_ATOMS: atom_id res chain seq x y z
N MET A 1 8.68 -15.99 0.32
CA MET A 1 9.21 -15.56 -0.99
C MET A 1 9.80 -16.79 -1.65
N ILE A 2 9.64 -16.93 -2.95
CA ILE A 2 10.22 -18.03 -3.73
C ILE A 2 11.13 -17.46 -4.81
N VAL A 3 12.31 -18.05 -4.95
CA VAL A 3 13.24 -17.79 -6.04
C VAL A 3 13.05 -18.91 -7.06
N ILE A 4 12.64 -18.55 -8.27
CA ILE A 4 12.41 -19.48 -9.37
C ILE A 4 13.67 -19.46 -10.23
N LEU A 5 14.27 -20.63 -10.45
CA LEU A 5 15.46 -20.77 -11.28
C LEU A 5 15.10 -21.02 -12.75
N LYS A 6 16.07 -20.71 -13.62
CA LYS A 6 16.02 -21.02 -15.05
C LYS A 6 15.97 -22.53 -15.28
N PRO A 7 15.28 -23.02 -16.32
CA PRO A 7 15.40 -24.41 -16.75
C PRO A 7 16.87 -24.79 -16.98
N GLY A 8 17.30 -25.94 -16.45
CA GLY A 8 18.69 -26.39 -16.56
C GLY A 8 19.70 -25.66 -15.66
N ALA A 9 19.25 -24.91 -14.66
CA ALA A 9 20.15 -24.29 -13.68
C ALA A 9 21.05 -25.35 -13.02
N SER A 10 22.36 -25.09 -12.94
CA SER A 10 23.33 -26.04 -12.42
C SER A 10 23.24 -26.17 -10.89
N GLU A 11 23.71 -27.29 -10.34
CA GLU A 11 23.80 -27.49 -8.89
C GLU A 11 24.67 -26.43 -8.19
N ALA A 12 25.58 -25.78 -8.91
CA ALA A 12 26.37 -24.66 -8.39
C ALA A 12 25.51 -23.39 -8.28
N GLN A 13 24.66 -23.12 -9.27
CA GLN A 13 23.73 -21.98 -9.23
C GLN A 13 22.67 -22.16 -8.13
N VAL A 14 22.13 -23.37 -7.99
CA VAL A 14 21.19 -23.71 -6.91
C VAL A 14 21.84 -23.46 -5.53
N ARG A 15 23.06 -23.97 -5.32
CA ARG A 15 23.83 -23.72 -4.09
C ARG A 15 24.08 -22.24 -3.82
N HIS A 16 24.44 -21.49 -4.86
CA HIS A 16 24.67 -20.05 -4.71
C HIS A 16 23.40 -19.29 -4.29
N VAL A 17 22.22 -19.68 -4.79
CA VAL A 17 20.95 -19.10 -4.34
C VAL A 17 20.68 -19.42 -2.87
N ILE A 18 20.92 -20.66 -2.44
CA ILE A 18 20.75 -21.10 -1.04
C ILE A 18 21.65 -20.30 -0.12
N GLU A 19 22.95 -20.22 -0.43
CA GLU A 19 23.94 -19.47 0.35
C GLU A 19 23.54 -18.00 0.52
N ARG A 20 23.00 -17.37 -0.53
CA ARG A 20 22.51 -15.99 -0.46
C ARG A 20 21.31 -15.84 0.46
N ILE A 21 20.37 -16.78 0.43
CA ILE A 21 19.19 -16.79 1.32
C ILE A 21 19.63 -16.97 2.78
N GLU A 22 20.56 -17.89 3.03
CA GLU A 22 21.08 -18.20 4.36
C GLU A 22 21.95 -17.08 4.93
N ALA A 23 22.79 -16.45 4.11
CA ALA A 23 23.57 -15.27 4.48
C ALA A 23 22.70 -14.07 4.88
N ALA A 24 21.49 -13.97 4.33
CA ALA A 24 20.49 -12.97 4.72
C ALA A 24 19.71 -13.35 6.01
N GLY A 25 20.05 -14.48 6.63
CA GLY A 25 19.46 -14.96 7.89
C GLY A 25 18.12 -15.66 7.73
N CYS A 26 17.81 -16.20 6.54
CA CYS A 26 16.62 -17.00 6.28
C CYS A 26 16.99 -18.46 6.01
N ARG A 27 16.03 -19.37 6.19
CA ARG A 27 16.23 -20.77 5.82
C ARG A 27 15.80 -20.99 4.37
N ALA A 28 16.64 -21.63 3.57
CA ALA A 28 16.27 -22.05 2.24
C ALA A 28 15.55 -23.41 2.27
N HIS A 29 14.53 -23.58 1.43
CA HIS A 29 13.89 -24.86 1.18
C HIS A 29 13.81 -25.10 -0.32
N ILE A 30 14.44 -26.17 -0.78
CA ILE A 30 14.54 -26.47 -2.21
C ILE A 30 13.41 -27.41 -2.61
N SER A 31 12.76 -27.11 -3.73
CA SER A 31 11.86 -28.01 -4.43
C SER A 31 12.38 -28.19 -5.85
N LYS A 32 12.91 -29.39 -6.15
CA LYS A 32 13.33 -29.79 -7.50
C LYS A 32 12.15 -30.45 -8.19
N GLY A 33 11.49 -29.72 -9.08
CA GLY A 33 10.46 -30.28 -9.98
C GLY A 33 11.10 -30.88 -11.23
N GLU A 34 10.28 -31.56 -12.04
CA GLU A 34 10.72 -32.15 -13.31
C GLU A 34 11.17 -31.07 -14.32
N GLU A 35 10.50 -29.91 -14.33
CA GLU A 35 10.80 -28.81 -15.25
C GLU A 35 11.52 -27.61 -14.59
N LEU A 36 11.19 -27.31 -13.33
CA LEU A 36 11.65 -26.11 -12.64
C LEU A 36 12.19 -26.43 -11.25
N THR A 37 13.27 -25.75 -10.86
CA THR A 37 13.75 -25.72 -9.48
C THR A 37 13.32 -24.42 -8.81
N ILE A 38 12.72 -24.55 -7.62
CA ILE A 38 12.25 -23.44 -6.81
C ILE A 38 12.98 -23.48 -5.46
N VAL A 39 13.45 -22.33 -5.00
CA VAL A 39 14.02 -22.19 -3.66
C VAL A 39 13.12 -21.24 -2.85
N GLY A 40 12.39 -21.82 -1.89
CA GLY A 40 11.61 -21.09 -0.92
C GLY A 40 12.50 -20.46 0.15
N CYS A 41 12.23 -19.21 0.49
CA CYS A 41 12.81 -18.50 1.62
C CYS A 41 11.84 -18.52 2.79
N ILE A 42 12.24 -19.15 3.90
CA ILE A 42 11.47 -19.25 5.15
C ILE A 42 12.13 -18.34 6.20
N GLY A 43 11.40 -17.35 6.69
CA GLY A 43 11.90 -16.38 7.68
C GLY A 43 11.47 -14.95 7.36
N ASP A 44 12.32 -13.98 7.69
CA ASP A 44 12.10 -12.58 7.34
C ASP A 44 12.42 -12.30 5.86
N GLU A 45 11.43 -12.58 5.01
CA GLU A 45 11.51 -12.43 3.55
C GLU A 45 11.97 -11.04 3.10
N ALA A 46 11.74 -9.99 3.91
CA ALA A 46 12.13 -8.62 3.57
C ALA A 46 13.65 -8.43 3.50
N LYS A 47 14.44 -9.27 4.20
CA LYS A 47 15.91 -9.24 4.10
C LYS A 47 16.38 -9.82 2.78
N VAL A 48 15.77 -10.93 2.38
CA VAL A 48 16.11 -11.69 1.18
C VAL A 48 15.66 -10.94 -0.08
N GLU A 49 14.52 -10.26 -0.02
CA GLU A 49 14.02 -9.44 -1.12
C GLU A 49 14.95 -8.26 -1.49
N ARG A 50 15.64 -7.67 -0.52
CA ARG A 50 16.57 -6.55 -0.79
C ARG A 50 17.79 -6.95 -1.61
N LEU A 51 18.01 -8.24 -1.81
CA LEU A 51 19.12 -8.74 -2.63
C LEU A 51 18.80 -8.55 -4.12
N SER A 52 19.83 -8.24 -4.90
CA SER A 52 19.71 -8.10 -6.35
C SER A 52 19.62 -9.48 -7.03
N TRP A 53 18.41 -10.00 -7.16
CA TRP A 53 18.15 -11.33 -7.74
C TRP A 53 18.27 -11.40 -9.27
N ALA A 54 17.90 -10.33 -9.97
CA ALA A 54 17.96 -10.29 -11.44
C ALA A 54 19.39 -10.45 -11.99
N ALA A 55 20.40 -10.12 -11.17
CA ALA A 55 21.81 -10.27 -11.52
C ALA A 55 22.41 -11.63 -11.13
N VAL A 56 21.64 -12.50 -10.47
CA VAL A 56 22.13 -13.81 -10.02
C VAL A 56 22.06 -14.82 -11.16
N PRO A 57 23.18 -15.41 -11.60
CA PRO A 57 23.17 -16.45 -12.62
C PRO A 57 22.29 -17.63 -12.22
N GLY A 58 21.42 -18.06 -13.14
CA GLY A 58 20.50 -19.17 -12.92
C GLY A 58 19.17 -18.79 -12.27
N VAL A 59 18.99 -17.54 -11.81
CA VAL A 59 17.68 -17.05 -11.36
C VAL A 59 16.87 -16.56 -12.54
N GLU A 60 15.62 -17.00 -12.64
CA GLU A 60 14.65 -16.55 -13.65
C GLU A 60 13.84 -15.37 -13.11
N ARG A 61 13.22 -15.54 -11.94
CA ARG A 61 12.43 -14.51 -11.27
C ARG A 61 12.26 -14.81 -9.78
N VAL A 62 11.74 -13.83 -9.05
CA VAL A 62 11.44 -13.95 -7.62
C VAL A 62 10.02 -13.50 -7.38
N GLU A 63 9.28 -14.29 -6.61
CA GLU A 63 7.89 -13.99 -6.28
C GLU A 63 7.69 -13.93 -4.77
N ARG A 64 7.00 -12.88 -4.31
CA ARG A 64 6.57 -12.79 -2.92
C ARG A 64 5.39 -13.72 -2.70
N ILE A 65 5.47 -14.55 -1.65
CA ILE A 65 4.32 -15.34 -1.20
C ILE A 65 3.44 -14.47 -0.27
N THR A 66 4.07 -13.67 0.58
CA THR A 66 3.36 -12.85 1.57
C THR A 66 2.95 -11.49 1.01
N LYS A 67 1.83 -10.97 1.51
CA LYS A 67 1.35 -9.63 1.14
C LYS A 67 2.28 -8.56 1.73
N PRO A 68 2.72 -7.55 0.95
CA PRO A 68 3.66 -6.53 1.42
C PRO A 68 3.06 -5.61 2.49
N TYR A 69 1.74 -5.53 2.60
CA TYR A 69 1.00 -4.63 3.49
C TYR A 69 0.38 -5.36 4.70
N LYS A 70 1.17 -6.18 5.41
CA LYS A 70 0.70 -7.06 6.51
C LYS A 70 -0.24 -6.37 7.50
N LEU A 71 0.12 -5.16 7.96
CA LEU A 71 -0.65 -4.38 8.96
C LEU A 71 -2.04 -3.93 8.47
N ALA A 72 -2.22 -3.78 7.15
CA ALA A 72 -3.48 -3.39 6.55
C ALA A 72 -4.34 -4.59 6.09
N THR A 73 -3.83 -5.82 6.22
CA THR A 73 -4.56 -7.02 5.77
C THR A 73 -5.73 -7.38 6.69
N ARG A 74 -6.81 -7.90 6.10
CA ARG A 74 -7.87 -8.59 6.85
C ARG A 74 -7.38 -9.87 7.52
N GLN A 75 -6.28 -10.48 7.06
CA GLN A 75 -5.68 -11.63 7.74
C GLN A 75 -5.19 -11.25 9.15
N LEU A 76 -4.52 -10.11 9.29
CA LEU A 76 -4.06 -9.62 10.59
C LEU A 76 -5.20 -8.99 11.41
N ARG A 77 -6.15 -8.33 10.74
CA ARG A 77 -7.31 -7.71 11.39
C ARG A 77 -8.63 -8.11 10.71
N PRO A 78 -9.18 -9.31 11.02
CA PRO A 78 -10.36 -9.86 10.33
C PRO A 78 -11.56 -8.93 10.32
N LYS A 79 -11.84 -8.31 11.46
CA LYS A 79 -12.98 -7.40 11.63
C LYS A 79 -12.80 -6.04 10.96
N GLY A 80 -11.61 -5.70 10.45
CA GLY A 80 -11.31 -4.37 9.91
C GLY A 80 -11.05 -3.33 10.99
N SER A 81 -10.93 -2.06 10.61
CA SER A 81 -10.81 -0.93 11.56
C SER A 81 -12.08 -0.11 11.54
N VAL A 82 -12.43 0.42 12.72
CA VAL A 82 -13.38 1.53 12.85
C VAL A 82 -12.58 2.74 13.32
N VAL A 83 -12.66 3.84 12.57
CA VAL A 83 -12.03 5.11 12.91
C VAL A 83 -13.12 6.06 13.40
N ASP A 84 -12.97 6.59 14.61
CA ASP A 84 -13.89 7.56 15.19
C ASP A 84 -13.38 8.98 14.90
N VAL A 85 -14.19 9.76 14.18
CA VAL A 85 -13.92 11.15 13.86
C VAL A 85 -15.03 12.00 14.48
N ALA A 86 -14.77 12.56 15.67
CA ALA A 86 -15.72 13.38 16.41
C ALA A 86 -17.11 12.73 16.59
N GLY A 87 -17.15 11.42 16.87
CA GLY A 87 -18.36 10.62 17.04
C GLY A 87 -18.87 9.94 15.76
N VAL A 88 -18.31 10.27 14.59
CA VAL A 88 -18.64 9.61 13.32
C VAL A 88 -17.75 8.38 13.12
N LYS A 89 -18.35 7.18 13.12
CA LYS A 89 -17.63 5.91 13.02
C LYS A 89 -17.46 5.43 11.58
N ILE A 90 -16.29 5.63 10.99
CA ILE A 90 -15.95 5.20 9.63
C ILE A 90 -15.46 3.74 9.65
N GLY A 91 -16.06 2.88 8.84
CA GLY A 91 -15.76 1.43 8.81
C GLY A 91 -16.65 0.57 9.69
N GLY A 92 -17.67 1.17 10.33
CA GLY A 92 -18.76 0.48 11.00
C GLY A 92 -19.87 0.00 10.03
N PRO A 93 -21.04 -0.40 10.55
CA PRO A 93 -22.16 -0.87 9.74
C PRO A 93 -22.90 0.26 9.00
N GLU A 94 -22.73 1.50 9.44
CA GLU A 94 -23.36 2.68 8.84
C GLU A 94 -22.59 3.17 7.61
N LEU A 95 -23.32 3.54 6.55
CA LEU A 95 -22.74 4.23 5.40
C LEU A 95 -22.45 5.69 5.74
N ILE A 96 -21.18 6.08 5.72
CA ILE A 96 -20.74 7.45 5.99
C ILE A 96 -20.49 8.19 4.67
N LEU A 97 -21.24 9.27 4.45
CA LEU A 97 -21.03 10.17 3.32
C LEU A 97 -20.20 11.40 3.76
N MET A 98 -19.13 11.67 3.01
CA MET A 98 -18.33 12.89 3.12
C MET A 98 -18.51 13.71 1.84
N ALA A 99 -18.97 14.95 1.95
CA ALA A 99 -19.30 15.78 0.81
C ALA A 99 -18.89 17.24 1.03
N GLY A 100 -18.78 17.99 -0.05
CA GLY A 100 -18.35 19.38 -0.02
C GLY A 100 -17.52 19.74 -1.26
N PRO A 101 -17.08 21.00 -1.36
CA PRO A 101 -16.47 21.50 -2.59
C PRO A 101 -15.12 20.84 -2.91
N CYS A 102 -14.73 20.92 -4.18
CA CYS A 102 -13.42 20.46 -4.62
C CYS A 102 -12.31 21.32 -4.01
N THR A 103 -12.48 22.64 -4.03
CA THR A 103 -11.56 23.65 -3.48
C THR A 103 -12.35 24.56 -2.54
N VAL A 104 -11.74 24.98 -1.43
CA VAL A 104 -12.30 26.07 -0.61
C VAL A 104 -11.94 27.38 -1.28
N GLU A 105 -12.94 28.10 -1.77
CA GLU A 105 -12.75 29.34 -2.54
C GLU A 105 -13.07 30.59 -1.72
N ASN A 106 -14.06 30.51 -0.83
CA ASN A 106 -14.39 31.55 0.13
C ASN A 106 -15.28 30.97 1.25
N ARG A 107 -15.50 31.79 2.30
CA ARG A 107 -16.29 31.44 3.47
C ARG A 107 -17.75 31.16 3.15
N GLU A 108 -18.40 32.05 2.41
CA GLU A 108 -19.84 31.96 2.13
C GLU A 108 -20.18 30.65 1.40
N MET A 109 -19.47 30.37 0.32
CA MET A 109 -19.61 29.14 -0.47
C MET A 109 -19.36 27.89 0.38
N LEU A 110 -18.34 27.89 1.24
CA LEU A 110 -18.05 26.75 2.10
C LEU A 110 -19.18 26.49 3.11
N PHE A 111 -19.68 27.54 3.75
CA PHE A 111 -20.74 27.42 4.75
C PHE A 111 -22.08 27.03 4.12
N ASP A 112 -22.38 27.51 2.91
CA ASP A 112 -23.59 27.10 2.21
C ASP A 112 -23.52 25.65 1.73
N ALA A 113 -22.34 25.21 1.24
CA ALA A 113 -22.10 23.80 0.99
C ALA A 113 -22.27 22.97 2.27
N ALA A 114 -21.71 23.41 3.40
CA ALA A 114 -21.83 22.74 4.69
C ALA A 114 -23.29 22.53 5.12
N LYS A 115 -24.13 23.57 5.02
CA LYS A 115 -25.57 23.48 5.31
C LYS A 115 -26.26 22.50 4.36
N ALA A 116 -25.99 22.59 3.06
CA ALA A 116 -26.60 21.74 2.05
C ALA A 116 -26.26 20.25 2.25
N VAL A 117 -24.97 19.92 2.47
CA VAL A 117 -24.54 18.53 2.66
C VAL A 117 -25.06 17.96 3.98
N LYS A 118 -25.11 18.76 5.06
CA LYS A 118 -25.72 18.35 6.32
C LYS A 118 -27.21 18.06 6.16
N LYS A 119 -27.94 18.92 5.45
CA LYS A 119 -29.37 18.72 5.13
C LYS A 119 -29.59 17.45 4.32
N ALA A 120 -28.66 17.11 3.43
CA ALA A 120 -28.69 15.88 2.62
C ALA A 120 -28.27 14.61 3.39
N GLY A 121 -27.87 14.72 4.66
CA GLY A 121 -27.49 13.58 5.50
C GLY A 121 -26.01 13.21 5.48
N ALA A 122 -25.15 13.99 4.83
CA ALA A 122 -23.70 13.81 4.96
C ALA A 122 -23.26 14.14 6.39
N LYS A 123 -22.35 13.34 6.93
CA LYS A 123 -21.86 13.49 8.31
C LYS A 123 -20.52 14.23 8.40
N ILE A 124 -19.83 14.39 7.27
CA ILE A 124 -18.50 15.00 7.21
C ILE A 124 -18.46 15.98 6.03
N LEU A 125 -18.02 17.21 6.30
CA LEU A 125 -17.71 18.20 5.29
C LEU A 125 -16.27 18.01 4.80
N ARG A 126 -16.05 18.04 3.48
CA ARG A 126 -14.71 18.06 2.88
C ARG A 126 -14.50 19.31 2.03
N GLY A 127 -13.26 19.81 1.98
CA GLY A 127 -12.85 20.93 1.15
C GLY A 127 -11.34 20.95 0.96
N GLY A 128 -10.85 21.12 -0.27
CA GLY A 128 -9.41 21.20 -0.53
C GLY A 128 -8.89 22.62 -0.35
N ALA A 129 -8.02 22.85 0.64
CA ALA A 129 -7.41 24.17 0.86
C ALA A 129 -6.14 24.40 0.02
N PHE A 130 -5.41 23.33 -0.29
CA PHE A 130 -4.21 23.32 -1.14
C PHE A 130 -4.48 22.56 -2.41
N LYS A 131 -4.13 23.16 -3.56
CA LYS A 131 -4.31 22.53 -4.86
C LYS A 131 -3.01 22.54 -5.65
N PRO A 132 -2.40 21.37 -5.91
CA PRO A 132 -1.28 21.32 -6.84
C PRO A 132 -1.80 21.66 -8.24
N ARG A 133 -1.37 22.81 -8.78
CA ARG A 133 -1.71 23.24 -10.13
C ARG A 133 -0.50 23.10 -11.03
N THR A 134 -0.77 22.73 -12.27
CA THR A 134 0.25 22.69 -13.31
C THR A 134 0.61 24.09 -13.78
N SER A 135 -0.36 25.00 -13.84
CA SER A 135 -0.16 26.41 -14.21
C SER A 135 -0.01 27.29 -12.95
N PRO A 136 0.94 28.23 -12.94
CA PRO A 136 1.09 29.18 -11.84
C PRO A 136 -0.06 30.21 -11.79
N TYR A 137 -0.83 30.36 -12.88
CA TYR A 137 -1.94 31.31 -12.97
C TYR A 137 -3.28 30.75 -12.48
N ASP A 138 -3.35 29.43 -12.26
CA ASP A 138 -4.54 28.81 -11.73
C ASP A 138 -4.69 29.12 -10.24
N PHE A 139 -5.93 29.15 -9.76
CA PHE A 139 -6.20 29.33 -8.34
C PHE A 139 -5.58 28.18 -7.52
N GLN A 140 -4.58 28.46 -6.68
CA GLN A 140 -3.82 27.46 -5.92
C GLN A 140 -4.55 26.93 -4.67
N GLY A 141 -5.76 27.44 -4.39
CA GLY A 141 -6.45 27.26 -3.12
C GLY A 141 -6.09 28.35 -2.12
N LEU A 142 -6.90 28.50 -1.06
CA LEU A 142 -6.68 29.51 0.00
C LEU A 142 -5.56 29.14 0.99
N GLY A 143 -4.98 27.95 0.90
CA GLY A 143 -3.95 27.49 1.83
C GLY A 143 -4.43 27.48 3.27
N GLU A 144 -3.62 28.02 4.18
CA GLU A 144 -3.93 28.04 5.62
C GLU A 144 -5.23 28.79 5.94
N GLU A 145 -5.51 29.88 5.23
CA GLU A 145 -6.77 30.63 5.42
C GLU A 145 -7.99 29.75 5.09
N GLY A 146 -7.87 28.88 4.08
CA GLY A 146 -8.91 27.89 3.79
C GLY A 146 -9.10 26.82 4.86
N LEU A 147 -8.07 26.52 5.68
CA LEU A 147 -8.16 25.56 6.79
C LEU A 147 -8.79 26.17 8.05
N LYS A 148 -8.68 27.50 8.22
CA LYS A 148 -9.23 28.23 9.38
C LYS A 148 -10.74 28.48 9.29
N LEU A 149 -11.30 28.41 8.07
CA LEU A 149 -12.72 28.66 7.80
C LEU A 149 -13.64 27.58 8.38
#